data_AF-A0A2N1IP43-F1
#
_entry.id   AF-A0A2N1IP43-F1
#
_cell.length_a   1.000
_cell.length_b   1.000
_cell.length_c   1.000
_cell.angle_alpha   90.00
_cell.angle_beta   90.00
_cell.angle_gamma   90.00
#
_symmetry.space_group_name_H-M   'P 1'
#
loop_
_entity.id
_entity.type
_entity.pdbx_description
1 polymer ?
#
loop_
_entity_poly.entity_id
_entity_poly.type
_entity_poly.pdbx_seq_one_letter_code
_entity_poly.pdbx_strand_id
1 'polypeptide(L)'
;MPVFYLSISLLLYLLALFFDGALMGGERHMPALQMLLYGPWGMPFGLYQWFANPLLALAILAHRRFRRLALLAGLGAAYLAASSFGIDRLPDNRTYEFHDLTGFGAGFYLWLTAMVVFCLGQAWFCWKARRADDVPGWNWLDVALIAALGVTLYAATQMPSLRFEPGKVLMPPEQPQTL
;
A
#
# COMPACT_ATOMS: atom_id res chain seq x y z
N MET A 1 -15.06 -6.48 -19.13
CA MET A 1 -14.50 -6.32 -17.77
C MET A 1 -12.97 -6.48 -17.68
N PRO A 2 -12.29 -7.48 -18.27
CA PRO A 2 -10.86 -7.66 -18.00
C PRO A 2 -9.96 -6.54 -18.55
N VAL A 3 -10.35 -5.80 -19.59
CA VAL A 3 -9.48 -4.78 -20.22
C VAL A 3 -9.11 -3.63 -19.27
N PHE A 4 -10.01 -3.24 -18.36
CA PHE A 4 -9.81 -2.12 -17.44
C PHE A 4 -9.37 -2.56 -16.03
N TYR A 5 -8.94 -3.80 -15.85
CA TYR A 5 -8.53 -4.31 -14.53
C TYR A 5 -7.43 -3.45 -13.88
N LEU A 6 -6.48 -2.95 -14.67
CA LEU A 6 -5.41 -2.09 -14.20
C LEU A 6 -5.96 -0.74 -13.74
N SER A 7 -6.77 -0.09 -14.57
CA SER A 7 -7.47 1.16 -14.24
C SER A 7 -8.31 1.05 -12.97
N ILE A 8 -9.09 -0.03 -12.82
CA ILE A 8 -9.94 -0.28 -11.65
C ILE A 8 -9.07 -0.50 -10.42
N SER A 9 -8.01 -1.32 -10.53
CA SER A 9 -7.05 -1.51 -9.44
C SER A 9 -6.42 -0.18 -8.99
N LEU A 10 -5.96 0.63 -9.93
CA LEU A 10 -5.35 1.93 -9.63
C LEU A 10 -6.34 2.91 -9.00
N LEU A 11 -7.58 2.94 -9.49
CA LEU A 11 -8.64 3.77 -8.93
C LEU A 11 -8.98 3.34 -7.50
N LEU A 12 -9.17 2.05 -7.25
CA LEU A 12 -9.44 1.52 -5.90
C LEU A 12 -8.28 1.83 -4.95
N TYR A 13 -7.05 1.67 -5.42
CA TYR A 13 -5.86 2.00 -4.64
C TYR A 13 -5.80 3.50 -4.31
N LEU A 14 -6.08 4.37 -5.29
CA LEU A 14 -6.12 5.82 -5.07
C LEU A 14 -7.22 6.21 -4.08
N LEU A 15 -8.42 5.64 -4.24
CA LEU A 15 -9.55 5.88 -3.33
C LEU A 15 -9.24 5.43 -1.91
N ALA A 16 -8.52 4.31 -1.74
CA ALA A 16 -8.10 3.83 -0.43
C ALA A 16 -7.36 4.89 0.39
N LEU A 17 -6.54 5.72 -0.27
CA LEU A 17 -5.70 6.74 0.38
C LEU A 17 -6.50 7.87 1.04
N PHE A 18 -7.78 8.02 0.73
CA PHE A 18 -8.67 9.02 1.33
C PHE A 18 -9.36 8.54 2.61
N PHE A 19 -9.14 7.29 3.02
CA PHE A 19 -9.76 6.68 4.19
C PHE A 19 -8.72 6.20 5.20
N ASP A 20 -9.19 5.85 6.40
CA ASP A 20 -8.37 5.17 7.40
C ASP A 20 -8.01 3.75 6.94
N GLY A 21 -6.75 3.37 7.15
CA GLY A 21 -6.26 2.02 6.93
C GLY A 21 -6.41 1.17 8.19
N ALA A 22 -6.15 1.75 9.36
CA ALA A 22 -6.20 1.02 10.63
C ALA A 22 -6.89 1.85 11.73
N LEU A 23 -7.59 1.14 12.62
CA LEU A 23 -8.22 1.66 13.83
C LEU A 23 -7.45 1.08 15.03
N MET A 24 -7.09 1.93 15.98
CA MET A 24 -6.27 1.59 17.13
C MET A 24 -6.99 1.94 18.44
N GLY A 25 -6.54 1.37 19.55
CA GLY A 25 -7.11 1.63 20.88
C GLY A 25 -7.12 3.13 21.25
N GLY A 26 -8.17 3.56 21.97
CA GLY A 26 -8.29 4.93 22.48
C GLY A 26 -8.67 5.96 21.41
N GLU A 27 -9.61 5.63 20.51
CA GLU A 27 -10.09 6.49 19.41
C GLU A 27 -9.00 6.93 18.41
N ARG A 28 -7.85 6.24 18.42
CA ARG A 28 -6.76 6.51 17.50
C ARG A 28 -7.02 5.82 16.17
N HIS A 29 -6.62 6.45 15.09
CA HIS A 29 -6.74 5.91 13.75
C HIS A 29 -5.50 6.26 12.93
N MET A 30 -5.24 5.45 11.91
CA MET A 30 -4.09 5.61 11.02
C MET A 30 -4.59 5.71 9.58
N PRO A 31 -4.48 6.88 8.94
CA PRO A 31 -4.82 7.07 7.54
C PRO A 31 -4.08 6.09 6.63
N ALA A 32 -4.73 5.55 5.60
CA ALA A 32 -4.07 4.65 4.64
C ALA A 32 -2.92 5.36 3.91
N LEU A 33 -3.07 6.65 3.63
CA LEU A 33 -2.00 7.50 3.07
C LEU A 33 -0.76 7.55 3.98
N GLN A 34 -0.97 7.60 5.29
CA GLN A 34 0.08 7.58 6.29
C GLN A 34 0.81 6.23 6.29
N MET A 35 0.06 5.12 6.28
CA MET A 35 0.63 3.77 6.17
C MET A 35 1.48 3.58 4.91
N LEU A 36 1.05 4.15 3.78
CA LEU A 36 1.80 4.11 2.53
C LEU A 36 3.14 4.83 2.64
N LEU A 37 3.18 6.02 3.24
CA LEU A 37 4.42 6.76 3.45
C LEU A 37 5.40 6.01 4.36
N TYR A 38 4.89 5.23 5.31
CA TYR A 38 5.75 4.46 6.20
C TYR A 38 6.19 3.12 5.66
N GLY A 39 5.73 2.71 4.48
CA GLY A 39 6.12 1.44 3.89
C GLY A 39 7.61 1.10 4.04
N PRO A 40 8.55 2.02 3.71
CA PRO A 40 9.98 1.80 3.90
C PRO A 40 10.43 1.58 5.36
N TRP A 41 9.74 2.18 6.32
CA TRP A 41 9.98 2.08 7.76
C TRP A 41 9.37 0.83 8.40
N GLY A 42 8.58 0.04 7.66
CA GLY A 42 7.98 -1.18 8.20
C GLY A 42 9.00 -2.22 8.64
N MET A 43 10.16 -2.29 7.97
CA MET A 43 11.21 -3.28 8.28
C MET A 43 11.77 -3.14 9.70
N PRO A 44 12.19 -1.94 10.18
CA PRO A 44 12.54 -1.72 11.59
C PRO A 44 11.45 -2.13 12.60
N PHE A 45 10.18 -2.06 12.23
CA PHE A 45 9.04 -2.38 13.09
C PHE A 45 8.52 -3.82 12.92
N GLY A 46 9.17 -4.66 12.10
CA GLY A 46 8.70 -6.02 11.81
C GLY A 46 7.43 -6.10 10.96
N LEU A 47 7.01 -4.98 10.35
CA LEU A 47 5.80 -4.86 9.52
C LEU A 47 6.11 -5.16 8.05
N TYR A 48 6.45 -6.41 7.75
CA TYR A 48 6.81 -6.84 6.40
C TYR A 48 5.64 -6.80 5.39
N GLN A 49 4.40 -6.73 5.87
CA GLN A 49 3.19 -6.62 5.05
C GLN A 49 3.23 -5.39 4.14
N TRP A 50 3.93 -4.34 4.55
CA TRP A 50 4.04 -3.11 3.78
C TRP A 50 4.85 -3.26 2.48
N PHE A 51 5.62 -4.35 2.32
CA PHE A 51 6.23 -4.72 1.05
C PHE A 51 5.21 -5.09 -0.05
N ALA A 52 3.92 -5.22 0.28
CA ALA A 52 2.87 -5.40 -0.71
C ALA A 52 2.81 -4.24 -1.73
N ASN A 53 3.11 -2.99 -1.32
CA ASN A 53 3.09 -1.82 -2.19
C ASN A 53 4.16 -1.84 -3.29
N PRO A 54 5.47 -1.97 -2.99
CA PRO A 54 6.49 -2.07 -4.03
C PRO A 54 6.30 -3.31 -4.90
N LEU A 55 5.78 -4.41 -4.34
CA LEU A 55 5.53 -5.62 -5.09
C LEU A 55 4.34 -5.45 -6.07
N LEU A 56 3.28 -4.75 -5.68
CA LEU A 56 2.19 -4.35 -6.58
C LEU A 56 2.70 -3.38 -7.67
N ALA A 57 3.55 -2.41 -7.32
CA ALA A 57 4.14 -1.50 -8.29
C ALA A 57 4.96 -2.26 -9.35
N LEU A 58 5.79 -3.23 -8.93
CA LEU A 58 6.50 -4.12 -9.83
C LEU A 58 5.53 -4.92 -10.72
N ALA A 59 4.45 -5.44 -10.15
CA ALA A 59 3.43 -6.17 -10.89
C ALA A 59 2.81 -5.32 -12.00
N ILE A 60 2.44 -4.08 -11.68
CA ILE A 60 1.88 -3.11 -12.64
C ILE A 60 2.90 -2.77 -13.73
N LEU A 61 4.16 -2.52 -13.41
CA LEU A 61 5.19 -2.23 -14.43
C LEU A 61 5.45 -3.43 -15.35
N ALA A 62 5.38 -4.64 -14.81
CA ALA A 62 5.65 -5.88 -15.53
C ALA A 62 4.44 -6.45 -16.29
N HIS A 63 3.23 -5.92 -16.09
CA HIS A 63 1.95 -6.57 -16.44
C HIS A 63 1.87 -7.09 -17.88
N ARG A 64 2.37 -6.32 -18.85
CA ARG A 64 2.33 -6.69 -20.28
C ARG A 64 3.52 -7.55 -20.68
N ARG A 65 4.75 -7.06 -20.47
CA ARG A 65 5.98 -7.72 -20.96
C ARG A 65 6.27 -9.04 -20.25
N PHE A 66 6.08 -9.08 -18.93
CA PHE A 66 6.39 -10.24 -18.10
C PHE A 66 5.13 -10.69 -17.35
N ARG A 67 4.07 -10.98 -18.09
CA ARG A 67 2.73 -11.23 -17.54
C ARG A 67 2.67 -12.24 -16.38
N ARG A 68 3.48 -13.31 -16.43
CA ARG A 68 3.54 -14.31 -15.36
C ARG A 68 4.27 -13.79 -14.12
N LEU A 69 5.38 -13.07 -14.31
CA LEU A 69 6.07 -12.38 -13.22
C LEU A 69 5.16 -11.36 -12.56
N ALA A 70 4.41 -10.61 -13.35
CA ALA A 70 3.42 -9.67 -12.85
C ALA A 70 2.32 -10.36 -12.04
N LEU A 71 1.82 -11.52 -12.48
CA LEU A 71 0.87 -12.29 -11.70
C LEU A 71 1.47 -12.78 -10.37
N LEU A 72 2.70 -13.32 -10.40
CA LEU A 72 3.38 -13.78 -9.19
C LEU A 72 3.62 -12.63 -8.20
N ALA A 73 4.08 -11.48 -8.69
CA ALA A 73 4.25 -10.27 -7.89
C ALA A 73 2.90 -9.79 -7.33
N GLY A 74 1.84 -9.74 -8.14
CA GLY A 74 0.50 -9.38 -7.69
C GLY A 74 -0.03 -10.32 -6.60
N LEU A 75 0.12 -11.63 -6.77
CA LEU A 75 -0.28 -12.63 -5.77
C LEU A 75 0.54 -12.50 -4.49
N GLY A 76 1.86 -12.27 -4.60
CA GLY A 76 2.70 -11.99 -3.45
C GLY A 76 2.29 -10.71 -2.72
N ALA A 77 1.90 -9.67 -3.45
CA ALA A 77 1.40 -8.42 -2.88
C ALA A 77 0.07 -8.67 -2.13
N ALA A 78 -0.87 -9.39 -2.74
CA ALA A 78 -2.13 -9.75 -2.12
C ALA A 78 -1.92 -10.64 -0.87
N TYR A 79 -0.97 -11.57 -0.91
CA TYR A 79 -0.60 -12.40 0.24
C TYR A 79 -0.04 -11.57 1.39
N LEU A 80 0.91 -10.68 1.11
CA LEU A 80 1.47 -9.76 2.12
C LEU A 80 0.41 -8.80 2.67
N ALA A 81 -0.50 -8.32 1.84
CA ALA A 81 -1.62 -7.51 2.28
C ALA A 81 -2.56 -8.30 3.19
N ALA A 82 -2.93 -9.53 2.80
CA ALA A 82 -3.79 -10.40 3.60
C ALA A 82 -3.13 -10.84 4.92
N SER A 83 -1.81 -11.03 4.97
CA SER A 83 -1.13 -11.32 6.23
C SER A 83 -1.14 -10.15 7.22
N SER A 84 -1.67 -8.98 6.84
CA SER A 84 -1.97 -7.88 7.76
C SER A 84 -3.04 -8.27 8.78
N PHE A 85 -3.93 -9.22 8.46
CA PHE A 85 -4.91 -9.72 9.42
C PHE A 85 -4.29 -10.40 10.66
N GLY A 86 -2.99 -10.74 10.61
CA GLY A 86 -2.23 -11.23 11.77
C GLY A 86 -1.44 -10.14 12.52
N ILE A 87 -1.64 -8.86 12.21
CA ILE A 87 -1.01 -7.75 12.94
C ILE A 87 -1.89 -7.41 14.13
N ASP A 88 -1.34 -7.54 15.34
CA ASP A 88 -2.05 -7.18 16.57
C ASP A 88 -1.79 -5.75 17.02
N ARG A 89 -0.68 -5.14 16.58
CA ARG A 89 -0.23 -3.82 17.04
C ARG A 89 0.43 -3.01 15.94
N LEU A 90 0.21 -1.69 15.99
CA LEU A 90 0.86 -0.72 15.10
C LEU A 90 1.53 0.39 15.91
N PRO A 91 2.68 0.91 15.44
CA PRO A 91 3.33 2.04 16.07
C PRO A 91 2.59 3.35 15.79
N ASP A 92 2.44 4.21 16.80
CA ASP A 92 2.04 5.60 16.62
C ASP A 92 3.17 6.43 16.01
N ASN A 93 2.82 7.58 15.44
CA ASN A 93 3.71 8.44 14.69
C ASN A 93 4.30 9.61 15.41
N ARG A 94 3.89 9.79 16.66
CA ARG A 94 4.46 10.79 17.55
C ARG A 94 5.38 10.16 18.58
N THR A 95 4.90 9.11 19.24
CA THR A 95 5.61 8.45 20.33
C THR A 95 6.33 7.18 19.91
N TYR A 96 5.98 6.58 18.76
CA TYR A 96 6.42 5.25 18.34
C TYR A 96 6.05 4.13 19.33
N GLU A 97 5.12 4.41 20.24
CA GLU A 97 4.53 3.40 21.08
C GLU A 97 3.61 2.51 20.24
N PHE A 98 3.67 1.22 20.51
CA PHE A 98 2.79 0.25 19.87
C PHE A 98 1.42 0.27 20.55
N HIS A 99 0.37 0.50 19.75
CA HIS A 99 -1.00 0.41 20.19
C HIS A 99 -1.69 -0.79 19.59
N ASP A 100 -2.60 -1.39 20.35
CA ASP A 100 -3.39 -2.51 19.89
C ASP A 100 -4.28 -2.08 18.72
N LEU A 101 -4.24 -2.89 17.67
CA LEU A 101 -5.08 -2.78 16.50
C LEU A 101 -6.48 -3.26 16.89
N THR A 102 -7.48 -2.37 16.79
CA THR A 102 -8.87 -2.70 17.10
C THR A 102 -9.66 -3.08 15.84
N GLY A 103 -9.17 -2.70 14.66
CA GLY A 103 -9.73 -3.12 13.39
C GLY A 103 -9.10 -2.44 12.18
N PHE A 104 -9.58 -2.82 11.00
CA PHE A 104 -9.18 -2.22 9.72
C PHE A 104 -10.22 -1.23 9.24
N GLY A 105 -9.76 -0.08 8.74
CA GLY A 105 -10.61 0.93 8.14
C GLY A 105 -10.95 0.64 6.67
N ALA A 106 -11.82 1.46 6.08
CA ALA A 106 -12.25 1.30 4.69
C ALA A 106 -11.08 1.35 3.68
N GLY A 107 -10.04 2.14 3.98
CA GLY A 107 -8.85 2.26 3.15
C GLY A 107 -8.13 0.92 3.00
N PHE A 108 -8.03 0.14 4.07
CA PHE A 108 -7.41 -1.19 4.00
C PHE A 108 -8.17 -2.15 3.07
N TYR A 109 -9.49 -2.20 3.18
CA TYR A 109 -10.30 -3.10 2.34
C TYR A 109 -10.27 -2.68 0.86
N LEU A 110 -10.31 -1.38 0.56
CA LEU A 110 -10.16 -0.87 -0.80
C LEU A 110 -8.78 -1.19 -1.37
N TRP A 111 -7.73 -1.04 -0.58
CA TRP A 111 -6.35 -1.37 -0.93
C TRP A 111 -6.16 -2.86 -1.22
N LEU A 112 -6.67 -3.74 -0.35
CA LEU A 112 -6.65 -5.19 -0.57
C LEU A 112 -7.46 -5.58 -1.82
N THR A 113 -8.63 -4.97 -2.01
CA THR A 113 -9.48 -5.22 -3.18
C THR A 113 -8.79 -4.80 -4.47
N ALA A 114 -8.04 -3.68 -4.47
CA ALA A 114 -7.24 -3.27 -5.62
C ALA A 114 -6.29 -4.38 -6.06
N MET A 115 -5.55 -4.99 -5.13
CA MET A 115 -4.63 -6.10 -5.41
C MET A 115 -5.36 -7.34 -5.95
N VAL A 116 -6.50 -7.69 -5.37
CA VAL A 116 -7.32 -8.81 -5.83
C VAL A 116 -7.82 -8.57 -7.25
N VAL A 117 -8.33 -7.37 -7.56
CA VAL A 117 -8.79 -6.99 -8.91
C VAL A 117 -7.63 -7.08 -9.92
N PHE A 118 -6.45 -6.58 -9.54
CA PHE A 118 -5.25 -6.72 -10.37
C PHE A 118 -4.96 -8.21 -10.65
N CYS A 119 -4.91 -9.05 -9.61
CA CYS A 119 -4.59 -10.47 -9.74
C CYS A 119 -5.60 -11.21 -10.63
N LEU A 120 -6.90 -10.96 -10.48
CA LEU A 120 -7.94 -11.59 -11.28
C LEU A 120 -7.84 -11.21 -12.76
N GLY A 121 -7.64 -9.93 -13.05
CA GLY A 121 -7.45 -9.45 -14.43
C GLY A 121 -6.15 -9.99 -15.04
N GLN A 122 -5.06 -9.98 -14.27
CA GLN A 122 -3.77 -10.48 -14.73
C GLN A 122 -3.79 -12.01 -14.95
N ALA A 123 -4.47 -12.77 -14.09
CA ALA A 123 -4.65 -14.21 -14.24
C ALA A 123 -5.46 -14.54 -15.49
N TRP A 124 -6.54 -13.78 -15.74
CA TRP A 124 -7.35 -13.90 -16.96
C TRP A 124 -6.49 -13.72 -18.22
N PHE A 125 -5.65 -12.68 -18.26
CA PHE A 125 -4.77 -12.47 -19.41
C PHE A 125 -3.63 -13.48 -19.49
N CYS A 126 -3.09 -13.96 -18.37
CA CYS A 126 -2.11 -15.05 -18.39
C CYS A 126 -2.69 -16.33 -19.01
N TRP A 127 -3.99 -16.58 -18.82
CA TRP A 127 -4.69 -17.73 -19.39
C TRP A 127 -5.08 -17.52 -20.86
N LYS A 128 -5.65 -16.35 -21.20
CA LYS A 128 -6.20 -16.08 -22.54
C LYS A 128 -5.15 -15.65 -23.57
N ALA A 129 -4.17 -14.85 -23.18
CA ALA A 129 -3.23 -14.23 -24.11
C ALA A 129 -2.22 -15.25 -24.63
N ARG A 130 -2.00 -15.31 -25.95
CA ARG A 130 -0.97 -16.18 -26.54
C ARG A 130 0.37 -15.45 -26.60
N ARG A 131 0.35 -14.13 -26.78
CA ARG A 131 1.53 -13.25 -26.82
C ARG A 131 1.40 -12.10 -25.84
N ALA A 132 2.49 -11.38 -25.60
CA ALA A 132 2.49 -10.21 -24.71
C ALA A 132 1.62 -9.06 -25.28
N ASP A 133 1.53 -8.93 -26.60
CA ASP A 133 0.75 -7.88 -27.26
C ASP A 133 -0.76 -8.08 -27.18
N ASP A 134 -1.22 -9.29 -26.83
CA ASP A 134 -2.63 -9.57 -26.57
C ASP A 134 -3.08 -9.05 -25.19
N VAL A 135 -2.11 -8.68 -24.32
CA VAL A 135 -2.39 -8.05 -23.03
C VAL A 135 -2.54 -6.54 -23.26
N PRO A 136 -3.62 -5.91 -22.76
CA PRO A 136 -3.80 -4.46 -22.85
C PRO A 136 -2.56 -3.73 -22.34
N GLY A 137 -2.07 -2.77 -23.13
CA GLY A 137 -1.06 -1.84 -22.67
C GLY A 137 -1.65 -0.74 -21.79
N TRP A 138 -0.78 0.17 -21.41
CA TRP A 138 -1.14 1.39 -20.71
C TRP A 138 -2.09 2.23 -21.55
N ASN A 139 -3.20 2.65 -20.97
CA ASN A 139 -4.07 3.67 -21.54
C ASN A 139 -3.85 5.02 -20.82
N TRP A 140 -4.42 6.10 -21.37
CA TRP A 140 -4.28 7.44 -20.79
C TRP A 140 -4.87 7.57 -19.37
N LEU A 141 -5.90 6.78 -19.05
CA LEU A 141 -6.50 6.77 -17.72
C LEU A 141 -5.55 6.14 -16.69
N ASP A 142 -4.84 5.05 -17.05
CA ASP A 142 -3.83 4.44 -16.17
C ASP A 142 -2.72 5.44 -15.86
N VAL A 143 -2.25 6.18 -16.88
CA VAL A 143 -1.24 7.22 -16.72
C VAL A 143 -1.74 8.35 -15.83
N ALA A 144 -2.98 8.81 -16.03
CA ALA A 144 -3.58 9.85 -15.21
C ALA A 144 -3.74 9.41 -13.75
N LEU A 145 -4.16 8.17 -13.50
CA LEU A 145 -4.30 7.61 -12.14
C LEU A 145 -2.94 7.47 -11.45
N ILE A 146 -1.91 7.06 -12.17
CA ILE A 146 -0.54 6.97 -11.62
C ILE A 146 0.05 8.35 -11.34
N ALA A 147 -0.20 9.33 -12.21
CA ALA A 147 0.15 10.72 -11.94
C ALA A 147 -0.58 11.24 -10.70
N ALA A 148 -1.88 10.95 -10.56
CA ALA A 148 -2.67 11.32 -9.39
C ALA A 148 -2.11 10.68 -8.10
N LEU A 149 -1.76 9.39 -8.13
CA LEU A 149 -1.07 8.72 -7.03
C LEU A 149 0.24 9.46 -6.68
N GLY A 150 1.08 9.74 -7.66
CA GLY A 150 2.33 10.48 -7.46
C GLY A 150 2.11 11.85 -6.81
N VAL A 151 1.10 12.60 -7.24
CA VAL A 151 0.73 13.89 -6.66
C VAL A 151 0.21 13.72 -5.23
N THR A 152 -0.64 12.71 -4.96
CA THR A 152 -1.14 12.42 -3.62
C THR A 152 0.00 12.05 -2.67
N LEU A 153 0.94 11.19 -3.08
CA LEU A 153 2.12 10.87 -2.27
C LEU A 153 2.97 12.12 -2.03
N TYR A 154 3.24 12.91 -3.06
CA TYR A 154 4.01 14.14 -2.92
C TYR A 154 3.35 15.11 -1.93
N ALA A 155 2.04 15.36 -2.08
CA ALA A 155 1.28 16.21 -1.17
C ALA A 155 1.34 15.68 0.26
N ALA A 156 1.25 14.35 0.45
CA ALA A 156 1.36 13.72 1.76
C ALA A 156 2.72 13.99 2.43
N THR A 157 3.82 13.99 1.66
CA THR A 157 5.14 14.37 2.20
C THR A 157 5.20 15.83 2.67
N GLN A 158 4.28 16.69 2.22
CA GLN A 158 4.22 18.09 2.64
C GLN A 158 3.34 18.30 3.88
N MET A 159 2.55 17.30 4.30
CA MET A 159 1.63 17.41 5.44
C MET A 159 2.34 17.09 6.77
N PRO A 160 2.48 18.04 7.71
CA PRO A 160 3.17 17.79 8.99
C PRO A 160 2.50 16.70 9.83
N SER A 161 1.17 16.55 9.72
CA SER A 161 0.40 15.54 10.44
C SER A 161 0.70 14.10 10.04
N LEU A 162 1.27 13.89 8.84
CA LEU A 162 1.58 12.56 8.28
C LEU A 162 3.08 12.25 8.29
N ARG A 163 3.92 13.19 8.73
CA ARG A 163 5.38 13.05 8.69
C ARG A 163 5.85 12.18 9.86
N PHE A 164 6.64 11.17 9.51
CA PHE A 164 7.52 10.48 10.43
C PHE A 164 8.66 11.43 10.83
N GLU A 165 9.03 11.48 12.10
CA GLU A 165 10.21 12.21 12.59
C GLU A 165 11.36 11.21 12.83
N PRO A 166 12.25 10.94 11.85
CA PRO A 166 13.23 9.87 11.94
C PRO A 166 14.27 10.13 13.05
N GLY A 167 14.50 11.41 13.37
CA GLY A 167 15.42 11.83 14.43
C GLY A 167 15.07 11.27 15.80
N LYS A 168 13.78 11.12 16.11
CA LYS A 168 13.32 10.53 17.39
C LYS A 168 13.50 9.01 17.48
N VAL A 169 13.57 8.32 16.34
CA VAL A 169 13.82 6.86 16.30
C VAL A 169 15.31 6.55 16.37
N LEU A 170 16.15 7.39 15.77
CA LEU A 170 17.60 7.19 15.72
C LEU A 170 18.33 7.78 16.94
N MET A 171 17.76 8.79 17.59
CA MET A 171 18.28 9.42 18.81
C MET A 171 17.14 9.60 19.82
N PRO A 172 16.98 8.67 20.78
CA PRO A 172 16.07 8.89 21.90
C PRO A 172 16.47 10.18 22.63
N PRO A 173 15.52 11.05 23.01
CA PRO A 173 15.86 12.22 23.82
C PRO A 173 16.52 11.74 25.12
N GLU A 174 17.66 12.35 25.49
CA GLU A 174 18.28 12.12 26.79
C GLU A 174 17.23 12.35 27.88
N GLN A 175 16.93 11.31 28.66
CA GLN A 175 16.07 11.47 29.82
C GLN A 175 16.66 12.58 30.70
N PRO A 176 15.88 13.59 31.13
CA PRO A 176 16.37 14.55 32.10
C PRO A 176 16.83 13.76 33.32
N GLN A 177 18.12 13.84 33.64
CA GLN A 177 18.62 13.36 34.92
C GLN A 177 17.89 14.16 35.99
N THR A 178 16.88 13.55 36.61
CA THR A 178 16.30 14.06 37.84
C THR A 178 17.37 14.00 38.91
N LEU A 179 17.96 15.16 39.20
CA LEU A 179 18.78 15.42 40.39
C LEU A 179 17.88 15.54 41.62
#